data_AF-E5WZJ9-F1
#
_entry.id   AF-E5WZJ9-F1
#
_cell.length_a   1.000
_cell.length_b   1.000
_cell.length_c   1.000
_cell.angle_alpha   90.00
_cell.angle_beta   90.00
_cell.angle_gamma   90.00
#
_symmetry.space_group_name_H-M   'P 1'
#
loop_
_entity.id
_entity.type
_entity.pdbx_description
1 polymer ?
#
loop_
_entity_poly.entity_id
_entity_poly.type
_entity_poly.pdbx_seq_one_letter_code
_entity_poly.pdbx_strand_id
1 'polypeptide(L)'
;MFDMKQHRLLFSSVVSHGKNSGGVYATSFSNEYGSYKSSLGFYLTETTYQGKNGYSLILNGLERGINDRARERAIVMHGAAYADPSVVGKGGRLGRSFGCPAVPQKLTRPIIDAIKGGSVMYIYAETPDYLAHSSVLSGYRA
;
A
#
# COMPACT_ATOMS: atom_id res chain seq x y z
N MET A 1 -3.12 8.88 6.71
CA MET A 1 -1.87 8.81 7.49
C MET A 1 -2.07 9.56 8.78
N PHE A 2 -1.76 8.94 9.91
CA PHE A 2 -1.98 9.53 11.23
C PHE A 2 -0.66 9.72 11.96
N ASP A 3 -0.54 10.83 12.67
CA ASP A 3 0.42 10.96 13.75
C ASP A 3 -0.16 10.26 14.98
N MET A 4 0.41 9.10 15.31
CA MET A 4 -0.08 8.28 16.42
C MET A 4 0.30 8.85 17.79
N LYS A 5 1.24 9.79 17.90
CA LYS A 5 1.56 10.44 19.18
C LYS A 5 0.63 11.61 19.44
N GLN A 6 0.27 12.35 18.39
CA GLN A 6 -0.58 13.53 18.48
C GLN A 6 -2.06 13.24 18.17
N HIS A 7 -2.39 11.98 17.84
CA HIS A 7 -3.74 11.53 17.48
C HIS A 7 -4.41 12.38 16.39
N ARG A 8 -3.64 12.77 15.36
CA ARG A 8 -4.14 13.64 14.28
C ARG A 8 -3.93 13.05 12.90
N LEU A 9 -4.84 13.39 11.99
CA LEU A 9 -4.72 13.10 10.57
C LEU A 9 -3.68 14.06 9.94
N LEU A 10 -2.64 13.51 9.32
CA LEU A 10 -1.64 14.29 8.58
C LEU A 10 -1.99 14.37 7.10
N PHE A 11 -2.41 13.25 6.50
CA PHE A 11 -2.70 13.14 5.08
C PHE A 11 -3.90 12.23 4.83
N SER A 12 -4.78 12.65 3.92
CA SER A 12 -5.81 11.82 3.30
C SER A 12 -5.68 11.94 1.79
N SER A 13 -5.62 10.81 1.10
CA SER A 13 -5.44 10.75 -0.35
C SER A 13 -6.00 9.45 -0.91
N VAL A 14 -6.36 9.47 -2.19
CA VAL A 14 -6.56 8.27 -2.98
C VAL A 14 -5.25 7.48 -3.13
N VAL A 15 -5.37 6.18 -3.35
CA VAL A 15 -4.26 5.25 -3.59
C VAL A 15 -4.66 4.29 -4.72
N SER A 16 -3.76 4.04 -5.67
CA SER A 16 -3.92 3.00 -6.69
C SER A 16 -3.33 1.68 -6.20
N HIS A 17 -4.05 0.58 -6.48
CA HIS A 17 -3.68 -0.77 -6.10
C HIS A 17 -3.27 -1.63 -7.31
N GLY A 18 -2.90 -2.89 -7.07
CA GLY A 18 -2.46 -3.81 -8.12
C GLY A 18 -3.53 -4.09 -9.18
N LYS A 19 -3.14 -4.20 -10.46
CA LYS A 19 -4.06 -4.39 -11.60
C LYS A 19 -4.99 -5.59 -11.47
N ASN A 20 -4.53 -6.67 -10.84
CA ASN A 20 -5.30 -7.90 -10.71
C ASN A 20 -6.13 -7.96 -9.42
N SER A 21 -6.24 -6.84 -8.68
CA SER A 21 -6.86 -6.84 -7.34
C SER A 21 -8.34 -6.46 -7.32
N GLY A 22 -8.95 -6.04 -8.43
CA GLY A 22 -10.36 -5.57 -8.43
C GLY A 22 -10.63 -4.43 -9.42
N GLY A 23 -11.69 -3.63 -9.19
CA GLY A 23 -12.23 -2.59 -10.09
C GLY A 23 -12.05 -1.13 -9.62
N VAL A 24 -12.99 -0.55 -8.88
CA VAL A 24 -12.71 0.72 -8.16
C VAL A 24 -11.97 0.40 -6.86
N TYR A 25 -12.44 -0.62 -6.17
CA TYR A 25 -11.87 -1.16 -4.95
C TYR A 25 -11.10 -2.45 -5.21
N ALA A 26 -10.10 -2.71 -4.37
CA ALA A 26 -9.43 -4.00 -4.32
C ALA A 26 -10.29 -4.99 -3.54
N THR A 27 -10.59 -6.14 -4.14
CA THR A 27 -11.40 -7.23 -3.59
C THR A 27 -10.68 -8.58 -3.62
N SER A 28 -9.50 -8.65 -4.26
CA SER A 28 -8.69 -9.87 -4.31
C SER A 28 -7.21 -9.53 -4.08
N PHE A 29 -6.58 -10.25 -3.17
CA PHE A 29 -5.21 -9.97 -2.73
C PHE A 29 -4.33 -11.20 -2.95
N SER A 30 -3.02 -11.02 -3.03
CA SER A 30 -2.08 -12.14 -3.09
C SER A 30 -0.70 -11.71 -2.62
N ASN A 31 -0.01 -12.67 -1.99
CA ASN A 31 1.38 -12.58 -1.60
C ASN A 31 2.34 -13.25 -2.61
N GLU A 32 1.83 -13.69 -3.75
CA GLU A 32 2.60 -14.45 -4.74
C GLU A 32 3.35 -13.54 -5.70
N TYR A 33 4.54 -13.98 -6.09
CA TYR A 33 5.33 -13.36 -7.16
C TYR A 33 4.57 -13.44 -8.49
N GLY A 34 4.61 -12.36 -9.28
CA GLY A 34 3.92 -12.29 -10.57
C GLY A 34 2.38 -12.17 -10.50
N SER A 35 1.77 -12.20 -9.31
CA SER A 35 0.31 -12.07 -9.17
C SER A 35 -0.23 -10.72 -9.64
N TYR A 36 0.59 -9.67 -9.58
CA TYR A 36 0.23 -8.26 -9.81
C TYR A 36 -0.95 -7.77 -8.96
N LYS A 37 -1.21 -8.46 -7.84
CA LYS A 37 -2.19 -8.07 -6.84
C LYS A 37 -1.50 -7.32 -5.72
N SER A 38 -2.24 -6.45 -5.04
CA SER A 38 -1.81 -5.95 -3.73
C SER A 38 -1.92 -7.07 -2.69
N SER A 39 -1.19 -6.96 -1.59
CA SER A 39 -1.35 -7.82 -0.40
C SER A 39 -1.81 -6.97 0.78
N LEU A 40 -2.57 -7.60 1.68
CA LEU A 40 -3.06 -6.98 2.91
C LEU A 40 -1.96 -6.97 3.98
N GLY A 41 -2.30 -6.43 5.14
CA GLY A 41 -1.51 -6.57 6.35
C GLY A 41 -0.59 -5.40 6.65
N PHE A 42 0.21 -5.60 7.70
CA PHE A 42 1.14 -4.61 8.21
C PHE A 42 2.47 -4.64 7.48
N TYR A 43 2.98 -3.45 7.19
CA TYR A 43 4.27 -3.21 6.57
C TYR A 43 5.12 -2.28 7.43
N LEU A 44 6.41 -2.57 7.54
CA LEU A 44 7.40 -1.65 8.08
C LEU A 44 8.00 -0.83 6.93
N THR A 45 8.02 0.48 7.09
CA THR A 45 8.71 1.38 6.15
C THR A 45 10.20 1.39 6.43
N GLU A 46 11.02 1.36 5.38
CA GLU A 46 12.47 1.46 5.54
C GLU A 46 13.05 2.72 4.88
N THR A 47 14.15 2.55 4.15
CA THR A 47 14.88 3.56 3.42
C THR A 47 14.20 3.85 2.09
N THR A 48 14.66 4.92 1.46
CA THR A 48 14.15 5.39 0.18
C THR A 48 15.21 5.27 -0.88
N TYR A 49 14.78 5.12 -2.13
CA TYR A 49 15.68 5.11 -3.28
C TYR A 49 15.06 5.87 -4.45
N GLN A 50 15.90 6.19 -5.44
CA GLN A 50 15.47 6.73 -6.72
C GLN A 50 15.49 5.62 -7.77
N GLY A 51 14.32 5.32 -8.35
CA GLY A 51 14.17 4.29 -9.38
C GLY A 51 13.27 4.73 -10.52
N LYS A 52 12.78 3.77 -11.32
CA LYS A 52 11.90 4.03 -12.47
C LYS A 52 10.61 4.80 -12.11
N ASN A 53 10.10 4.60 -10.90
CA ASN A 53 8.92 5.30 -10.39
C ASN A 53 9.28 6.61 -9.65
N GLY A 54 10.53 7.06 -9.73
CA GLY A 54 11.06 8.18 -8.96
C GLY A 54 11.27 7.84 -7.49
N TYR A 55 11.04 8.83 -6.62
CA TYR A 55 11.27 8.72 -5.19
C TYR A 55 10.34 7.68 -4.58
N SER A 56 10.91 6.57 -4.13
CA SER A 56 10.18 5.38 -3.69
C SER A 56 10.62 4.95 -2.30
N LEU A 57 9.66 4.48 -1.51
CA LEU A 57 9.84 4.00 -0.15
C LEU A 57 9.74 2.49 -0.10
N ILE A 58 10.77 1.85 0.43
CA ILE A 58 10.78 0.40 0.54
C ILE A 58 9.90 -0.06 1.69
N LEU A 59 9.18 -1.16 1.46
CA LEU A 59 8.24 -1.75 2.40
C LEU A 59 8.63 -3.20 2.69
N ASN A 60 8.65 -3.56 3.97
CA ASN A 60 8.76 -4.95 4.41
C ASN A 60 7.42 -5.42 4.93
N GLY A 61 6.93 -6.55 4.42
CA GLY A 61 5.77 -7.21 5.02
C GLY A 61 6.13 -7.82 6.37
N LEU A 62 5.22 -7.67 7.35
CA LEU A 62 5.41 -8.17 8.71
C LEU A 62 4.59 -9.42 9.02
N GLU A 63 3.72 -9.86 8.11
CA GLU A 63 2.80 -10.97 8.34
C GLU A 63 3.13 -12.14 7.40
N ARG A 64 3.65 -13.23 8.00
CA ARG A 64 4.07 -14.44 7.29
C ARG A 64 2.91 -15.03 6.49
N GLY A 65 3.16 -15.36 5.22
CA GLY A 65 2.14 -15.87 4.30
C GLY A 65 1.15 -14.83 3.76
N ILE A 66 1.05 -13.65 4.37
CA ILE A 66 0.12 -12.59 3.96
C ILE A 66 0.83 -11.52 3.12
N ASN A 67 1.98 -11.04 3.56
CA ASN A 67 2.75 -10.01 2.84
C ASN A 67 4.27 -10.12 2.98
N ASP A 68 4.79 -11.15 3.65
CA ASP A 68 6.23 -11.38 3.86
C ASP A 68 7.08 -11.40 2.57
N ARG A 69 6.49 -11.68 1.40
CA ARG A 69 7.18 -11.62 0.10
C ARG A 69 7.21 -10.23 -0.54
N ALA A 70 6.83 -9.16 0.18
CA ALA A 70 6.79 -7.80 -0.34
C ALA A 70 8.11 -7.36 -1.01
N ARG A 71 9.25 -7.68 -0.38
CA ARG A 71 10.60 -7.39 -0.91
C ARG A 71 10.89 -8.12 -2.21
N GLU A 72 10.68 -9.43 -2.20
CA GLU A 72 10.88 -10.30 -3.37
C GLU A 72 10.02 -9.84 -4.55
N ARG A 73 8.83 -9.31 -4.26
CA ARG A 73 7.85 -8.80 -5.22
C ARG A 73 8.10 -7.33 -5.62
N ALA A 74 9.18 -6.72 -5.13
CA ALA A 74 9.51 -5.31 -5.34
C ALA A 74 8.36 -4.34 -4.97
N ILE A 75 7.60 -4.67 -3.91
CA ILE A 75 6.51 -3.83 -3.40
C ILE A 75 7.09 -2.64 -2.65
N VAL A 76 6.76 -1.45 -3.12
CA VAL A 76 7.22 -0.17 -2.59
C VAL A 76 6.07 0.84 -2.60
N MET A 77 6.11 1.87 -1.76
CA MET A 77 5.25 3.04 -1.95
C MET A 77 5.92 4.02 -2.90
N HIS A 78 5.19 4.52 -3.89
CA HIS A 78 5.74 5.47 -4.86
C HIS A 78 4.68 6.40 -5.45
N GLY A 79 5.14 7.42 -6.17
CA GLY A 79 4.27 8.31 -6.95
C GLY A 79 3.93 7.76 -8.32
N ALA A 80 2.73 8.04 -8.82
CA ALA A 80 2.37 7.73 -10.19
C ALA A 80 1.39 8.74 -10.78
N ALA A 81 1.59 9.13 -12.05
CA ALA A 81 0.65 9.97 -12.79
C ALA A 81 -0.74 9.29 -12.90
N TYR A 82 -0.76 7.96 -13.01
CA TYR A 82 -2.00 7.19 -13.07
C TYR A 82 -2.76 7.11 -11.73
N ALA A 83 -2.15 7.58 -10.63
CA ALA A 83 -2.79 7.67 -9.32
C ALA A 83 -3.36 9.09 -9.05
N ASP A 84 -3.22 10.03 -9.99
CA ASP A 84 -3.80 11.37 -9.88
C ASP A 84 -5.33 11.34 -10.13
N PRO A 85 -6.16 11.93 -9.26
CA PRO A 85 -7.62 11.95 -9.45
C PRO A 85 -8.10 12.54 -10.79
N SER A 86 -7.32 13.40 -11.43
CA SER A 86 -7.65 13.95 -12.76
C SER A 86 -7.83 12.88 -13.84
N VAL A 87 -7.25 11.68 -13.67
CA VAL A 87 -7.40 10.58 -14.63
C VAL A 87 -8.74 9.86 -14.51
N VAL A 88 -9.46 10.03 -13.39
CA VAL A 88 -10.72 9.32 -13.10
C VAL A 88 -11.81 9.68 -14.11
N GLY A 89 -11.85 10.95 -14.57
CA GLY A 89 -12.90 11.42 -15.48
C GLY A 89 -13.03 10.62 -16.79
N LYS A 90 -11.95 9.99 -17.28
CA LYS A 90 -11.96 9.21 -18.53
C LYS A 90 -12.28 7.73 -18.35
N GLY A 91 -12.21 7.18 -17.12
CA GLY A 91 -12.23 5.74 -16.89
C GLY A 91 -12.91 5.27 -15.61
N GLY A 92 -13.51 6.18 -14.83
CA GLY A 92 -14.25 5.88 -13.60
C GLY A 92 -13.39 5.36 -12.43
N ARG A 93 -12.07 5.28 -12.59
CA ARG A 93 -11.11 4.82 -11.58
C ARG A 93 -9.70 5.35 -11.86
N LEU A 94 -8.84 5.26 -10.86
CA LEU A 94 -7.39 5.41 -11.05
C LEU A 94 -6.84 4.32 -11.98
N GLY A 95 -5.66 4.56 -12.55
CA GLY A 95 -4.88 3.50 -13.18
C GLY A 95 -4.36 2.50 -12.15
N ARG A 96 -3.45 1.61 -12.57
CA ARG A 96 -3.05 0.45 -11.76
C ARG A 96 -1.56 0.23 -11.68
N SER A 97 -1.11 -0.16 -10.49
CA SER A 97 0.23 -0.66 -10.24
C SER A 97 0.30 -2.17 -10.49
N PHE A 98 1.47 -2.75 -10.23
CA PHE A 98 1.68 -4.20 -10.19
C PHE A 98 1.70 -4.77 -8.76
N GLY A 99 1.06 -4.07 -7.81
CA GLY A 99 0.89 -4.50 -6.41
C GLY A 99 1.24 -3.40 -5.40
N CYS A 100 2.12 -2.48 -5.80
CA CYS A 100 2.54 -1.32 -5.02
C CYS A 100 1.38 -0.38 -4.66
N PRO A 101 1.33 0.17 -3.44
CA PRO A 101 0.49 1.33 -3.14
C PRO A 101 1.06 2.58 -3.84
N ALA A 102 0.37 3.05 -4.87
CA ALA A 102 0.79 4.24 -5.62
C ALA A 102 -0.07 5.45 -5.26
N VAL A 103 0.56 6.58 -4.96
CA VAL A 103 -0.09 7.84 -4.58
C VAL A 103 0.07 8.91 -5.67
N PRO A 104 -0.73 10.00 -5.66
CA PRO A 104 -0.50 11.14 -6.55
C PRO A 104 0.93 11.69 -6.40
N GLN A 105 1.59 11.99 -7.52
CA GLN A 105 3.00 12.43 -7.52
C GLN A 105 3.25 13.67 -6.64
N LYS A 106 2.28 14.59 -6.59
CA LYS A 106 2.33 15.80 -5.76
C LYS A 106 2.42 15.49 -4.26
N LEU A 107 1.92 14.34 -3.83
CA LEU A 107 1.90 13.92 -2.42
C LEU A 107 3.04 12.95 -2.07
N THR A 108 3.72 12.38 -3.07
CA THR A 108 4.74 11.33 -2.86
C THR A 108 5.82 11.73 -1.87
N ARG A 109 6.48 12.87 -2.08
CA ARG A 109 7.57 13.33 -1.19
C ARG A 109 7.06 13.65 0.21
N PRO A 110 6.03 14.50 0.39
CA PRO A 110 5.47 14.80 1.71
C PRO A 110 5.07 13.54 2.51
N ILE A 111 4.41 12.59 1.85
CA ILE A 111 3.99 11.31 2.45
C ILE A 111 5.21 10.49 2.84
N ILE A 112 6.12 10.20 1.89
CA ILE A 112 7.28 9.33 2.14
C ILE A 112 8.21 9.93 3.20
N ASP A 113 8.50 11.23 3.14
CA ASP A 113 9.37 11.88 4.10
C ASP A 113 8.79 11.86 5.52
N ALA A 114 7.45 11.85 5.66
CA ALA A 114 6.78 11.75 6.96
C ALA A 114 6.83 10.33 7.57
N ILE A 115 6.99 9.27 6.77
CA ILE A 115 6.90 7.88 7.26
C ILE A 115 8.14 7.03 7.04
N LYS A 116 9.16 7.48 6.31
CA LYS A 116 10.39 6.69 6.09
C LYS A 116 11.12 6.40 7.40
N GLY A 117 11.86 5.30 7.45
CA GLY A 117 12.73 4.96 8.57
C GLY A 117 12.02 4.37 9.80
N GLY A 118 10.98 3.55 9.62
CA GLY A 118 10.42 2.72 10.69
C GLY A 118 9.00 3.05 11.14
N SER A 119 8.21 3.74 10.31
CA SER A 119 6.76 3.82 10.53
C SER A 119 6.06 2.54 10.08
N VAL A 120 4.81 2.37 10.54
CA VAL A 120 3.95 1.25 10.13
C VAL A 120 2.95 1.73 9.08
N MET A 121 2.82 0.97 8.00
CA MET A 121 1.74 1.12 7.03
C MET A 121 0.83 -0.10 7.12
N TYR A 122 -0.48 0.14 7.13
CA TYR A 122 -1.47 -0.92 7.19
C TYR A 122 -2.37 -0.90 5.96
N ILE A 123 -2.40 -2.01 5.21
CA ILE A 123 -3.32 -2.21 4.08
C ILE A 123 -4.43 -3.17 4.54
N TYR A 124 -5.65 -2.65 4.64
CA TYR A 124 -6.78 -3.37 5.20
C TYR A 124 -7.87 -3.64 4.15
N ALA A 125 -8.45 -4.84 4.24
CA ALA A 125 -9.77 -5.16 3.72
C ALA A 125 -10.39 -6.20 4.64
N GLU A 126 -11.71 -6.14 4.80
CA GLU A 126 -12.46 -7.08 5.63
C GLU A 126 -12.69 -8.40 4.87
N THR A 127 -11.64 -9.21 4.74
CA THR A 127 -11.75 -10.55 4.16
C THR A 127 -11.70 -11.61 5.27
N PRO A 128 -12.61 -12.60 5.28
CA PRO A 128 -12.61 -13.65 6.30
C PRO A 128 -11.25 -14.35 6.44
N ASP A 129 -10.59 -14.65 5.32
CA ASP A 129 -9.26 -15.26 5.31
C ASP A 129 -8.22 -14.38 5.99
N TYR A 130 -8.19 -13.07 5.74
CA TYR A 130 -7.21 -12.19 6.36
C TYR A 130 -7.46 -12.06 7.88
N LEU A 131 -8.72 -11.88 8.28
CA LEU A 131 -9.08 -11.78 9.70
C LEU A 131 -8.75 -13.07 10.47
N ALA A 132 -8.93 -14.23 9.86
CA ALA A 132 -8.65 -15.52 10.48
C ALA A 132 -7.14 -15.83 10.61
N HIS A 133 -6.31 -15.33 9.68
CA HIS A 133 -4.89 -15.72 9.59
C HIS A 133 -3.91 -14.60 9.98
N SER A 134 -4.37 -13.36 10.14
CA SER A 134 -3.50 -12.26 10.58
C SER A 134 -2.97 -12.54 11.99
N SER A 135 -1.65 -12.57 12.14
CA SER A 135 -0.99 -12.75 13.45
C SER A 135 -1.14 -11.53 14.37
N VAL A 136 -1.59 -10.40 13.83
CA VAL A 136 -1.83 -9.16 14.60
C VAL A 136 -3.28 -9.04 15.03
N LEU A 137 -4.22 -9.46 14.19
CA LEU A 137 -5.65 -9.36 14.47
C LEU A 137 -6.25 -10.61 15.14
N SER A 138 -5.61 -11.77 15.01
CA SER A 138 -6.05 -13.02 15.67
C SER A 138 -5.91 -12.91 17.19
N GLY A 139 -6.92 -12.31 17.82
CA GLY A 139 -6.94 -12.00 19.25
C GLY A 139 -7.64 -10.69 19.58
N TYR A 140 -7.73 -9.76 18.62
CA TYR A 140 -8.58 -8.57 18.72
C TYR A 140 -10.02 -8.96 18.40
N ARG A 141 -10.82 -9.17 19.44
CA ARG A 141 -12.28 -9.13 19.32
C ARG A 141 -12.70 -7.67 19.50
N ALA A 142 -13.34 -7.11 18.48
CA ALA A 142 -14.03 -5.82 18.58
C ALA A 142 -15.19 -5.92 19.59
#